data_AF-A0A962RQY2-F1
#
_entry.id   AF-A0A962RQY2-F1
#
_cell.length_a   1.000
_cell.length_b   1.000
_cell.length_c   1.000
_cell.angle_alpha   90.00
_cell.angle_beta   90.00
_cell.angle_gamma   90.00
#
_symmetry.space_group_name_H-M   'P 1'
#
loop_
_entity.id
_entity.type
_entity.pdbx_description
1 polymer ?
#
loop_
_entity_poly.entity_id
_entity_poly.type
_entity_poly.pdbx_seq_one_letter_code
_entity_poly.pdbx_strand_id
1 'polypeptide(L)'
;HAALAVTTWACFAGFALLAPWTLVYWEQTRALLTEPGIVAILVLQGFLTMGLGFLWYYQGIRALGPMNASVYINLVPVFGVVLAAATIGEMPDAPLLVGGLGVIGGLLVMNRAEARRFGVR
;
A
#
# COMPACT_ATOMS: atom_id res chain seq x y z
N HIS A 1 -4.47 0.23 -20.55
CA HIS A 1 -3.08 0.24 -21.07
C HIS A 1 -2.19 1.28 -20.37
N ALA A 2 -2.65 2.50 -20.08
CA ALA A 2 -1.84 3.51 -19.38
C ALA A 2 -1.40 3.11 -17.95
N ALA A 3 -2.26 2.45 -17.17
CA ALA A 3 -1.98 2.07 -15.78
C ALA A 3 -0.72 1.22 -15.61
N LEU A 4 -0.61 0.09 -16.31
CA LEU A 4 0.56 -0.79 -16.28
C LEU A 4 1.84 -0.06 -16.71
N ALA A 5 1.75 0.79 -17.74
CA ALA A 5 2.90 1.58 -18.17
C ALA A 5 3.37 2.55 -17.07
N VAL A 6 2.45 3.22 -16.37
CA VAL A 6 2.78 4.11 -15.26
C VAL A 6 3.46 3.35 -14.12
N THR A 7 2.93 2.20 -13.71
CA THR A 7 3.55 1.40 -12.64
C THR A 7 4.93 0.88 -13.05
N THR A 8 5.09 0.44 -14.30
CA THR A 8 6.38 -0.02 -14.84
C THR A 8 7.41 1.11 -14.83
N TRP A 9 7.07 2.29 -15.34
CA TRP A 9 7.98 3.44 -15.32
C TRP A 9 8.32 3.90 -13.90
N ALA A 10 7.35 3.89 -12.98
CA ALA A 10 7.60 4.19 -11.57
C ALA A 10 8.55 3.17 -10.94
N CYS A 11 8.42 1.88 -11.24
CA CYS A 11 9.33 0.84 -10.75
C CYS A 11 10.73 1.01 -11.32
N PHE A 12 10.88 1.31 -12.61
CA PHE A 12 12.18 1.58 -13.22
C PHE A 12 12.84 2.85 -12.65
N ALA A 13 12.08 3.92 -12.46
CA ALA A 13 12.57 5.14 -11.85
C ALA A 13 13.03 4.89 -10.39
N GLY A 14 12.22 4.17 -9.61
CA GLY A 14 12.58 3.76 -8.25
C GLY A 14 13.84 2.91 -8.21
N PHE A 15 13.96 1.92 -9.10
CA PHE A 15 15.17 1.11 -9.24
C PHE A 15 16.39 1.97 -9.58
N ALA A 16 16.27 2.86 -10.57
CA ALA A 16 17.36 3.73 -11.01
C ALA A 16 17.82 4.69 -9.89
N LEU A 17 16.89 5.20 -9.09
CA LEU A 17 17.20 6.07 -7.94
C LEU A 17 17.87 5.31 -6.80
N LEU A 18 17.52 4.03 -6.60
CA LEU A 18 18.09 3.20 -5.54
C LEU A 18 19.41 2.52 -5.96
N ALA A 19 19.65 2.32 -7.27
CA ALA A 19 20.82 1.60 -7.78
C ALA A 19 22.18 2.19 -7.33
N PRO A 20 22.39 3.51 -7.26
CA PRO A 20 23.64 4.05 -6.72
C PRO A 20 23.87 3.64 -5.27
N TRP A 21 22.79 3.61 -4.46
CA TRP A 21 22.89 3.26 -3.06
C TRP A 21 23.16 1.77 -2.85
N THR A 22 22.55 0.89 -3.64
CA THR A 22 22.82 -0.55 -3.58
C THR A 22 24.26 -0.88 -3.96
N LEU A 23 24.86 -0.12 -4.87
CA LEU A 23 26.27 -0.25 -5.26
C LEU A 23 27.23 0.30 -4.19
N VAL A 24 26.89 1.41 -3.53
CA VAL A 24 27.70 1.97 -2.43
C VAL A 24 27.77 1.00 -1.24
N TYR A 25 26.66 0.35 -0.91
CA TYR A 25 26.56 -0.63 0.19
C TYR A 25 26.50 -2.07 -0.33
N TRP A 26 27.36 -2.40 -1.30
CA TRP A 26 27.29 -3.67 -2.03
C TRP A 26 27.40 -4.90 -1.12
N GLU A 27 28.28 -4.88 -0.13
CA GLU A 27 28.46 -6.03 0.78
C GLU A 27 27.26 -6.27 1.69
N GLN A 28 26.58 -5.21 2.14
CA GLN A 28 25.36 -5.34 2.92
C GLN A 28 24.20 -5.77 2.02
N THR A 29 24.09 -5.18 0.82
CA THR A 29 23.03 -5.49 -0.14
C THR A 29 23.12 -6.95 -0.59
N ARG A 30 24.31 -7.45 -0.93
CA ARG A 30 24.49 -8.86 -1.34
C ARG A 30 24.11 -9.82 -0.22
N ALA A 31 24.47 -9.50 1.03
CA ALA A 31 24.14 -10.33 2.19
C ALA A 31 22.62 -10.45 2.36
N LEU A 32 21.89 -9.33 2.24
CA LEU A 32 20.43 -9.30 2.27
C LEU A 32 19.79 -10.07 1.10
N LEU A 33 20.39 -10.01 -0.10
CA LEU A 33 19.89 -10.72 -1.29
C LEU A 33 20.20 -12.22 -1.30
N THR A 34 21.13 -12.70 -0.46
CA THR A 34 21.37 -14.15 -0.28
C THR A 34 20.44 -14.78 0.75
N GLU A 35 19.84 -14.00 1.63
CA GLU A 35 18.88 -14.50 2.62
C GLU A 35 17.55 -14.87 1.94
N PRO A 36 17.17 -16.16 1.90
CA PRO A 36 16.00 -16.62 1.13
C PRO A 36 14.70 -15.97 1.58
N GLY A 37 14.57 -15.69 2.88
CA GLY A 37 13.39 -15.03 3.44
C GLY A 37 13.20 -13.60 2.92
N ILE A 38 14.30 -12.84 2.81
CA ILE A 38 14.26 -11.47 2.31
C ILE A 38 13.90 -11.47 0.82
N VAL A 39 14.53 -12.35 0.03
CA VAL A 39 14.20 -12.49 -1.39
C VAL A 39 12.75 -12.88 -1.58
N ALA A 40 12.23 -13.82 -0.79
CA ALA A 40 10.83 -14.23 -0.85
C ALA A 40 9.88 -13.05 -0.58
N ILE A 41 10.15 -12.25 0.45
CA ILE A 41 9.35 -11.05 0.78
C ILE A 41 9.41 -10.03 -0.36
N LEU A 42 10.58 -9.77 -0.93
CA LEU A 42 10.74 -8.83 -2.05
C LEU A 42 9.97 -9.27 -3.30
N VAL A 43 10.04 -10.56 -3.63
CA VAL A 43 9.29 -11.15 -4.76
C VAL A 43 7.79 -11.06 -4.50
N LEU A 44 7.36 -11.41 -3.28
CA LEU A 44 5.95 -11.34 -2.89
C LEU A 44 5.42 -9.90 -2.99
N GLN A 45 6.17 -8.92 -2.49
CA GLN A 45 5.80 -7.51 -2.53
C GLN A 45 5.77 -6.98 -3.98
N GLY A 46 6.77 -7.32 -4.79
CA GLY A 46 6.81 -6.93 -6.20
C GLY A 46 5.64 -7.50 -7.00
N PHE A 47 5.32 -8.78 -6.81
CA PHE A 47 4.28 -9.44 -7.57
C PHE A 47 2.86 -9.14 -7.05
N LEU A 48 2.60 -9.38 -5.76
CA LEU A 48 1.28 -9.21 -5.18
C LEU A 48 0.92 -7.73 -4.98
N THR A 49 1.82 -6.93 -4.41
CA THR A 49 1.52 -5.52 -4.11
C THR A 49 1.65 -4.67 -5.36
N MET A 50 2.84 -4.63 -5.98
CA MET A 50 3.09 -3.74 -7.13
C MET A 50 2.41 -4.22 -8.41
N GLY A 51 2.36 -5.52 -8.68
CA GLY A 51 1.70 -6.10 -9.84
C GLY A 51 0.17 -6.16 -9.70
N LEU A 52 -0.31 -7.12 -8.90
CA LEU A 52 -1.75 -7.40 -8.78
C LEU A 52 -2.50 -6.31 -8.02
N GLY A 53 -1.94 -5.82 -6.91
CA GLY A 53 -2.57 -4.79 -6.06
C GLY A 53 -2.85 -3.51 -6.84
N PHE A 54 -1.87 -2.97 -7.57
CA PHE A 54 -2.10 -1.79 -8.41
C PHE A 54 -3.04 -2.08 -9.57
N LEU A 55 -2.96 -3.26 -10.19
CA LEU A 55 -3.87 -3.61 -11.27
C LEU A 55 -5.34 -3.58 -10.79
N TRP A 56 -5.64 -4.22 -9.66
CA TRP A 56 -6.97 -4.19 -9.06
C TRP A 56 -7.35 -2.79 -8.57
N TYR A 57 -6.41 -2.02 -8.04
CA TYR A 57 -6.65 -0.63 -7.65
C TYR A 57 -7.11 0.22 -8.84
N TYR A 58 -6.41 0.12 -9.97
CA TYR A 58 -6.80 0.82 -11.20
C TYR A 58 -8.15 0.32 -11.76
N GLN A 59 -8.44 -0.98 -11.64
CA GLN A 59 -9.77 -1.50 -12.00
C GLN A 59 -10.87 -0.95 -11.08
N GLY A 60 -10.60 -0.88 -9.77
CA GLY A 60 -11.50 -0.29 -8.78
C GLY A 60 -11.78 1.18 -9.06
N ILE A 61 -10.75 1.96 -9.42
CA ILE A 61 -10.91 3.35 -9.87
C ILE A 61 -11.82 3.43 -11.09
N ARG A 62 -11.64 2.54 -12.08
CA ARG A 62 -12.48 2.53 -13.30
C ARG A 62 -13.94 2.16 -13.01
N ALA A 63 -14.20 1.32 -12.02
CA ALA A 63 -15.54 0.87 -11.65
C ALA A 63 -16.27 1.85 -10.74
N LEU A 64 -15.58 2.43 -9.75
CA LEU A 64 -16.16 3.24 -8.68
C LEU A 64 -15.96 4.75 -8.87
N GLY A 65 -15.06 5.13 -9.78
CA GLY A 65 -14.58 6.50 -9.93
C GLY A 65 -13.45 6.85 -8.94
N PRO A 66 -12.60 7.85 -9.26
CA PRO A 66 -11.43 8.21 -8.47
C PRO A 66 -11.77 8.62 -7.03
N MET A 67 -12.88 9.34 -6.86
CA MET A 67 -13.33 9.88 -5.57
C MET A 67 -13.60 8.74 -4.58
N ASN A 68 -14.45 7.78 -4.96
CA ASN A 68 -14.79 6.63 -4.12
C ASN A 68 -13.58 5.72 -3.86
N ALA A 69 -12.76 5.43 -4.89
CA ALA A 69 -11.57 4.60 -4.74
C ALA A 69 -10.54 5.19 -3.76
N SER A 70 -10.43 6.53 -3.70
CA SER A 70 -9.53 7.23 -2.78
C SER A 70 -9.94 7.08 -1.30
N VAL A 71 -11.23 6.89 -1.04
CA VAL A 71 -11.72 6.63 0.33
C VAL A 71 -11.35 5.21 0.75
N TYR A 72 -11.49 4.22 -0.13
CA TYR A 72 -11.20 2.81 0.18
C TYR A 72 -9.71 2.52 0.40
N ILE A 73 -8.79 3.20 -0.27
CA ILE A 73 -7.35 2.94 -0.07
C ILE A 73 -6.87 3.30 1.34
N ASN A 74 -7.58 4.19 2.04
CA ASN A 74 -7.31 4.50 3.43
C ASN A 74 -7.66 3.34 4.39
N LEU A 75 -8.41 2.32 3.94
CA LEU A 75 -8.67 1.12 4.74
C LEU A 75 -7.51 0.11 4.69
N VAL A 76 -6.58 0.24 3.73
CA VAL A 76 -5.40 -0.63 3.62
C VAL A 76 -4.63 -0.76 4.94
N PRO A 77 -4.27 0.32 5.67
CA PRO A 77 -3.60 0.18 6.96
C PRO A 77 -4.45 -0.56 8.01
N VAL A 78 -5.78 -0.39 8.02
CA VAL A 78 -6.67 -1.10 8.96
C VAL A 78 -6.62 -2.60 8.70
N PHE A 79 -6.76 -3.02 7.44
CA PHE A 79 -6.60 -4.42 7.07
C PHE A 79 -5.19 -4.95 7.35
N GLY A 80 -4.16 -4.12 7.16
CA GLY A 80 -2.78 -4.44 7.50
C GLY A 80 -2.62 -4.79 8.97
N VAL A 81 -3.17 -3.97 9.88
CA VAL A 81 -3.12 -4.23 11.33
C VAL A 81 -3.90 -5.48 11.71
N VAL A 82 -5.11 -5.67 11.15
CA VAL A 82 -5.93 -6.86 11.44
C VAL A 82 -5.24 -8.14 10.95
N LEU A 83 -4.68 -8.12 9.74
CA LEU A 83 -3.94 -9.26 9.19
C LEU A 83 -2.66 -9.51 9.96
N ALA A 84 -1.90 -8.48 10.35
CA ALA A 84 -0.71 -8.63 11.18
C ALA A 84 -1.05 -9.28 12.54
N ALA A 85 -2.09 -8.80 13.21
CA ALA A 85 -2.55 -9.41 14.46
C ALA A 85 -2.98 -10.87 14.28
N ALA A 86 -3.61 -11.21 13.15
CA ALA A 86 -4.06 -12.56 12.85
C ALA A 86 -2.94 -13.52 12.43
N THR A 87 -1.92 -13.05 11.70
CA THR A 87 -0.84 -13.90 11.15
C THR A 87 0.40 -13.94 12.03
N ILE A 88 0.76 -12.83 12.66
CA ILE A 88 1.96 -12.68 13.50
C ILE A 88 1.61 -12.92 14.98
N GLY A 89 0.34 -12.73 15.36
CA GLY A 89 -0.11 -12.89 16.76
C GLY A 89 0.25 -11.71 17.67
N GLU A 90 0.88 -10.67 17.13
CA GLU A 90 1.18 -9.44 17.86
C GLU A 90 -0.09 -8.59 17.99
N MET A 91 -0.55 -8.40 19.23
CA MET A 91 -1.64 -7.48 19.50
C MET A 91 -1.15 -6.05 19.23
N PRO A 92 -1.95 -5.23 18.52
CA PRO A 92 -1.56 -3.85 18.24
C PRO A 92 -1.43 -3.06 19.54
N ASP A 93 -0.28 -2.43 19.74
CA ASP A 93 -0.04 -1.54 20.88
C ASP A 93 -0.97 -0.33 20.86
N ALA A 94 -1.18 0.29 22.03
CA ALA A 94 -2.06 1.45 22.19
C ALA A 94 -1.84 2.57 21.16
N PRO A 95 -0.61 2.96 20.77
CA PRO A 95 -0.39 3.98 19.73
C PRO A 95 -0.91 3.54 18.34
N LEU A 96 -0.77 2.27 17.99
CA LEU A 96 -1.23 1.71 16.72
C LEU A 96 -2.76 1.68 16.66
N LEU A 97 -3.41 1.35 17.79
CA LEU A 97 -4.86 1.42 17.94
C LEU A 97 -5.38 2.85 17.78
N VAL A 98 -4.72 3.83 18.40
CA VAL A 98 -5.08 5.25 18.27
C VAL A 98 -4.92 5.70 16.81
N GLY A 99 -3.84 5.30 16.14
CA GLY A 99 -3.63 5.56 14.72
C GLY A 99 -4.74 4.95 13.84
N GLY A 100 -5.10 3.69 14.08
CA GLY A 100 -6.18 3.00 13.36
C GLY A 100 -7.54 3.67 13.56
N LEU A 101 -7.87 4.06 14.78
CA LEU A 101 -9.08 4.84 15.08
C LEU A 101 -9.06 6.22 14.40
N GLY A 102 -7.90 6.87 14.32
CA GLY A 102 -7.71 8.13 13.61
C GLY A 102 -8.01 8.00 12.11
N VAL A 103 -7.52 6.92 11.48
CA VAL A 103 -7.80 6.63 10.06
C VAL A 103 -9.31 6.42 9.83
N ILE A 104 -9.96 5.58 10.65
CA ILE A 104 -11.40 5.33 10.56
C ILE A 104 -12.20 6.62 10.79
N GLY A 105 -11.82 7.42 11.80
CA GLY A 105 -12.44 8.70 12.10
C GLY A 105 -12.33 9.69 10.94
N GLY A 106 -11.14 9.83 10.35
CA GLY A 106 -10.93 10.65 9.17
C GLY A 106 -11.78 10.21 7.98
N LEU A 107 -11.92 8.90 7.79
CA LEU A 107 -12.76 8.30 6.75
C LEU A 107 -14.24 8.67 6.92
N LEU A 108 -14.77 8.55 8.15
CA LEU A 108 -16.15 8.90 8.47
C LEU A 108 -16.43 10.38 8.25
N VAL A 109 -15.48 11.27 8.59
CA VAL A 109 -15.61 12.71 8.35
C VAL A 109 -15.61 13.02 6.86
N MET A 110 -14.69 12.44 6.08
CA MET A 110 -14.66 12.61 4.61
C MET A 110 -15.96 12.13 3.96
N ASN A 111 -16.43 10.94 4.31
CA ASN A 111 -17.63 10.35 3.73
C ASN A 111 -18.89 11.16 4.09
N ARG A 112 -18.99 11.67 5.34
CA ARG A 112 -20.06 12.59 5.75
C ARG A 112 -19.98 13.95 5.05
N ALA A 113 -18.77 14.46 4.82
CA ALA A 113 -18.57 15.71 4.09
C ALA A 113 -18.99 15.59 2.61
N GLU A 114 -18.72 14.45 1.98
CA GLU A 114 -19.22 14.13 0.64
C GLU A 114 -20.75 13.99 0.60
N ALA A 115 -21.35 13.23 1.53
CA ALA A 115 -22.80 13.09 1.60
C ALA A 115 -23.52 14.44 1.75
N ARG A 116 -22.96 15.35 2.55
CA ARG A 116 -23.46 16.73 2.69
C ARG A 116 -23.26 17.59 1.44
N ARG A 117 -22.19 17.37 0.69
CA ARG A 117 -21.90 18.07 -0.58
C ARG A 117 -22.86 17.67 -1.70
N PHE A 118 -23.35 16.43 -1.72
CA PHE A 118 -24.26 15.91 -2.74
C PHE A 118 -25.75 15.97 -2.35
N GLY A 119 -26.11 16.58 -1.22
CA GLY A 119 -27.50 16.92 -0.91
C GLY A 119 -28.43 15.73 -0.69
N VAL A 120 -27.90 14.54 -0.41
CA VAL A 120 -28.73 13.39 -0.01
C VAL A 120 -28.99 13.52 1.49
N ARG A 121 -30.20 13.96 1.82
CA ARG A 121 -30.77 13.86 3.17
C ARG A 121 -31.22 12.43 3.44
#